data_AF-A0A920MT27-F1
#
_entry.id   AF-A0A920MT27-F1
#
_cell.length_a   1.000
_cell.length_b   1.000
_cell.length_c   1.000
_cell.angle_alpha   90.00
_cell.angle_beta   90.00
_cell.angle_gamma   90.00
#
_symmetry.space_group_name_H-M   'P 1'
#
loop_
_entity.id
_entity.type
_entity.pdbx_description
1 polymer ?
#
loop_
_entity_poly.entity_id
_entity_poly.type
_entity_poly.pdbx_seq_one_letter_code
_entity_poly.pdbx_strand_id
1 'polypeptide(L)' 'MSLTGIRDLTLLNTPPTDRKPIMTFVGEYENSIVSSAIRREILRDGQVFFVHNKVSDIEVIADKLREQIPWEE' A
#
# COMPACT_ATOMS: atom_id res chain seq x y z
N MET A 1 -20.55 21.58 3.73
CA MET A 1 -21.74 20.71 3.66
C MET A 1 -22.79 21.37 2.78
N SER A 2 -22.72 21.25 1.45
CA SER A 2 -23.72 21.89 0.55
C SER A 2 -24.76 20.90 0.00
N LEU A 3 -24.53 19.59 0.13
CA LEU A 3 -25.42 18.53 -0.38
C LEU A 3 -26.40 17.99 0.67
N THR A 4 -26.24 18.36 1.95
CA THR A 4 -26.97 17.79 3.10
C THR A 4 -28.45 18.20 3.22
N GLY A 5 -29.04 18.83 2.20
CA GLY A 5 -30.44 19.26 2.22
C GLY A 5 -31.23 19.02 0.92
N ILE A 6 -30.56 18.67 -0.18
CA ILE A 6 -31.22 18.41 -1.47
C ILE A 6 -31.45 16.90 -1.68
N ARG A 7 -30.66 16.05 -1.02
CA ARG A 7 -30.70 14.61 -1.20
C ARG A 7 -30.31 13.89 0.09
N ASP A 8 -31.18 13.00 0.56
CA ASP A 8 -30.86 12.10 1.67
C ASP A 8 -29.75 11.12 1.25
N LEU A 9 -28.75 10.98 2.11
CA LEU A 9 -27.63 10.06 1.94
C LEU A 9 -27.60 9.11 3.12
N THR A 10 -27.65 7.81 2.84
CA THR A 10 -27.40 6.77 3.85
C THR A 10 -25.91 6.47 3.88
N LEU A 11 -25.27 6.66 5.04
CA LEU A 11 -23.85 6.37 5.25
C LEU A 11 -23.72 5.12 6.13
N LEU A 12 -22.93 4.14 5.67
CA LEU A 12 -22.54 2.99 6.48
C LEU A 12 -21.14 3.24 7.05
N ASN A 13 -21.09 3.65 8.33
CA ASN A 13 -19.85 4.06 8.99
C ASN A 13 -19.21 2.95 9.84
N THR A 14 -19.95 1.88 10.16
CA THR A 14 -19.45 0.80 11.01
C THR A 14 -18.48 -0.07 10.21
N PRO A 15 -17.19 -0.14 10.58
CA PRO A 15 -16.26 -1.04 9.95
C PRO A 15 -16.63 -2.51 10.25
N PRO A 16 -16.24 -3.47 9.39
CA PRO A 16 -16.38 -4.89 9.69
C PRO A 16 -15.72 -5.28 11.01
N THR A 17 -16.24 -6.32 11.66
CA THR A 17 -15.64 -6.92 12.85
C THR A 17 -14.20 -7.36 12.54
N ASP A 18 -13.31 -7.24 13.53
CA ASP A 18 -11.89 -7.58 13.46
C ASP A 18 -11.02 -6.78 12.46
N ARG A 19 -11.57 -5.70 11.87
CA ARG A 19 -10.77 -4.78 11.05
C ARG A 19 -9.75 -4.05 11.94
N LYS A 20 -8.47 -4.35 11.74
CA LYS A 20 -7.36 -3.61 12.37
C LYS A 20 -7.10 -2.29 11.64
N PRO A 21 -6.74 -1.21 12.35
CA PRO A 21 -6.31 0.04 11.71
C PRO A 21 -5.03 -0.16 10.91
N ILE A 22 -4.88 0.63 9.84
CA ILE A 22 -3.65 0.66 9.04
C ILE A 22 -2.62 1.53 9.76
N MET A 23 -1.40 1.02 9.94
CA MET A 23 -0.28 1.82 10.44
C MET A 23 0.34 2.59 9.27
N THR A 24 0.18 3.91 9.27
CA THR A 24 0.67 4.78 8.19
C THR A 24 1.96 5.49 8.61
N PHE A 25 2.97 5.44 7.75
CA PHE A 25 4.25 6.13 7.91
C PHE A 25 4.47 7.08 6.73
N VAL A 26 5.01 8.26 7.00
CA VAL A 26 5.33 9.29 6.00
C VAL A 26 6.79 9.69 6.19
N GLY A 27 7.56 9.69 5.11
CA GLY A 27 8.97 10.01 5.12
C GLY A 27 9.53 10.09 3.70
N GLU A 28 10.83 10.34 3.61
CA GLU A 28 11.54 10.32 2.34
C GLU A 28 11.66 8.89 1.79
N TYR A 29 11.87 8.79 0.48
CA TYR A 29 12.09 7.50 -0.16
C TYR A 29 13.49 6.97 0.20
N GLU A 30 13.53 5.87 0.92
CA GLU A 30 14.76 5.14 1.23
C GLU A 30 14.59 3.65 0.86
N ASN A 31 15.50 3.13 0.03
CA ASN A 31 15.43 1.73 -0.44
C ASN A 31 15.45 0.71 0.72
N SER A 32 16.15 1.02 1.81
CA SER A 32 16.24 0.15 2.99
C SER A 32 14.89 -0.01 3.70
N ILE A 33 14.13 1.09 3.82
CA ILE A 33 12.79 1.13 4.43
C ILE A 33 11.81 0.35 3.56
N VAL A 34 11.80 0.61 2.26
CA VAL A 34 10.95 -0.10 1.29
C VAL A 34 11.22 -1.61 1.32
N SER A 35 12.49 -2.01 1.23
CA SER A 35 12.88 -3.43 1.26
C SER A 35 12.46 -4.12 2.56
N SER A 36 12.63 -3.45 3.70
CA SER A 36 12.25 -4.00 5.01
C SER A 36 10.73 -4.13 5.15
N ALA A 37 9.96 -3.15 4.64
CA ALA A 37 8.52 -3.19 4.64
C ALA A 37 7.98 -4.34 3.78
N ILE A 38 8.55 -4.54 2.58
CA ILE A 38 8.16 -5.62 1.68
C ILE A 38 8.50 -6.99 2.29
N ARG A 39 9.71 -7.17 2.83
CA ARG A 39 10.09 -8.43 3.49
C ARG A 39 9.15 -8.78 4.64
N ARG A 40 8.77 -7.79 5.46
CA ARG A 40 7.81 -8.01 6.56
C ARG A 40 6.44 -8.48 6.06
N GLU A 41 6.01 -8.01 4.90
CA GLU A 41 4.75 -8.44 4.27
C GLU A 41 4.84 -9.87 3.72
N ILE A 42 5.94 -10.20 3.07
CA ILE A 42 6.17 -11.54 2.49
C ILE A 42 6.29 -12.59 3.61
N LEU A 43 6.97 -12.28 4.72
CA LEU A 43 7.11 -13.18 5.88
C LEU A 43 5.77 -13.52 6.57
N ARG A 44 4.69 -12.81 6.25
CA ARG A 44 3.33 -13.12 6.73
C ARG A 44 2.43 -13.70 5.62
N ASP A 45 3.03 -14.18 4.53
CA ASP A 45 2.36 -14.65 3.32
C ASP A 45 1.39 -13.62 2.73
N GLY A 46 1.73 -12.34 2.90
CA GLY A 46 0.94 -11.21 2.44
C GLY A 46 1.27 -10.77 1.02
N GLN A 47 0.52 -9.77 0.53
CA GLN A 47 0.73 -9.16 -0.78
C GLN A 47 1.06 -7.68 -0.62
N VAL A 48 1.93 -7.17 -1.49
CA VAL A 48 2.36 -5.77 -1.49
C VAL A 48 1.78 -5.04 -2.71
N PHE A 49 1.26 -3.84 -2.46
CA PHE A 49 1.00 -2.85 -3.52
C PHE A 49 2.11 -1.79 -3.53
N PHE A 50 2.81 -1.67 -4.66
CA PHE A 50 3.77 -0.60 -4.92
C PHE A 50 3.24 0.29 -6.04
N VAL A 51 3.04 1.58 -5.76
CA VAL A 51 2.46 2.52 -6.74
C VAL A 51 3.57 3.29 -7.43
N HIS A 52 3.68 3.12 -8.74
CA HIS A 52 4.55 3.91 -9.61
C HIS A 52 3.73 4.61 -10.68
N ASN A 53 3.79 5.95 -10.72
CA ASN A 53 2.85 6.77 -11.50
C ASN A 53 3.24 6.93 -12.99
N LYS A 54 4.36 6.36 -13.42
CA LYS A 54 4.86 6.53 -14.79
C LYS A 54 5.00 5.18 -15.47
N VAL A 55 4.16 4.95 -16.49
CA VAL A 55 4.09 3.65 -17.17
C VAL A 55 5.38 3.35 -17.94
N SER A 56 6.03 4.36 -18.51
CA SER A 56 7.19 4.17 -19.41
C SER A 56 8.40 3.52 -18.77
N ASP A 57 8.57 3.64 -17.45
CA ASP A 57 9.70 3.13 -16.68
C ASP A 57 9.28 2.15 -15.57
N ILE A 58 8.03 1.66 -15.59
CA ILE A 58 7.51 0.76 -14.57
C ILE A 58 8.28 -0.56 -14.49
N GLU A 59 8.65 -1.13 -15.62
CA GLU A 59 9.40 -2.40 -15.67
C GLU A 59 10.80 -2.24 -15.07
N VAL A 60 11.46 -1.10 -15.34
CA VAL A 60 12.79 -0.81 -14.78
C VAL A 60 12.73 -0.73 -13.25
N ILE A 61 11.66 -0.15 -12.69
CA ILE A 61 11.47 -0.09 -11.24
C ILE A 61 11.12 -1.47 -10.68
N ALA A 62 10.28 -2.24 -11.37
CA ALA A 62 9.93 -3.60 -10.97
C ALA A 62 11.16 -4.51 -10.90
N ASP A 63 12.04 -4.45 -11.91
CA ASP A 63 13.28 -5.23 -11.92
C ASP A 63 14.24 -4.82 -10.80
N LYS A 64 14.39 -3.51 -10.55
CA LYS A 64 15.17 -3.02 -9.39
C LYS A 64 14.64 -3.56 -8.06
N LEU A 65 13.32 -3.59 -7.88
CA LEU A 65 12.71 -4.14 -6.68
C LEU A 65 12.96 -5.65 -6.57
N ARG A 66 12.89 -6.39 -7.69
CA ARG A 66 13.18 -7.84 -7.70
C ARG A 66 14.64 -8.14 -7.34
N GLU A 67 15.58 -7.33 -7.79
CA GLU A 67 17.01 -7.49 -7.47
C GLU A 67 17.31 -7.19 -5.98
N GLN A 68 16.63 -6.19 -5.41
CA GLN A 68 16.85 -5.76 -4.02
C GLN A 68 16.23 -6.71 -2.98
N ILE A 69 15.22 -7.47 -3.38
CA ILE A 69 14.43 -8.31 -2.49
C ILE A 69 14.74 -9.76 -2.89
N PRO A 70 15.65 -10.44 -2.18
CA PRO A 70 15.88 -11.85 -2.43
C PRO A 70 14.59 -12.60 -2.12
N TRP A 71 13.98 -13.15 -3.17
CA TRP A 71 12.90 -14.11 -3.06
C TRP A 71 13.59 -15.43 -2.68
N GLU A 72 13.47 -15.86 -1.42
CA GLU A 72 13.89 -17.21 -1.05
C GLU A 72 13.02 -18.23 -1.81
N GLU A 73 13.64 -19.31 -2.29
CA GLU A 73 12.96 -20.49 -2.87
C GLU A 73 12.10 -21.22 -1.82
#